data_AF-A0A4S0QGM3-F1
#
_entry.id   AF-A0A4S0QGM3-F1
#
_cell.length_a   1.000
_cell.length_b   1.000
_cell.length_c   1.000
_cell.angle_alpha   90.00
_cell.angle_beta   90.00
_cell.angle_gamma   90.00
#
_symmetry.space_group_name_H-M   'P 1'
#
loop_
_entity.id
_entity.type
_entity.pdbx_description
1 polymer ?
#
loop_
_entity_poly.entity_id
_entity_poly.type
_entity_poly.pdbx_seq_one_letter_code
_entity_poly.pdbx_strand_id
1 'polypeptide(L)' 'PFRRLMIAQDTGSAITGPARGDLFAGSGDAAGEIAGVVRNAADFYALIPRQLVSGVA' A
#
# COMPACT_ATOMS: atom_id res chain seq x y z
N PRO A 1 -16.03 -0.67 -3.91
CA PRO A 1 -14.97 -0.77 -2.87
C PRO A 1 -13.65 -1.25 -3.48
N PHE A 2 -12.57 -0.52 -3.24
CA PHE A 2 -11.22 -0.84 -3.74
C PHE A 2 -10.63 -1.99 -2.91
N ARG A 3 -10.27 -3.10 -3.58
CA ARG A 3 -9.66 -4.27 -2.95
C ARG A 3 -8.79 -4.97 -3.99
N ARG A 4 -7.49 -4.70 -3.94
CA ARG A 4 -6.49 -5.23 -4.89
C ARG A 4 -5.24 -5.60 -4.11
N LEU A 5 -4.61 -6.71 -4.50
CA LEU A 5 -3.27 -7.02 -4.02
C LEU A 5 -2.28 -6.02 -4.62
N MET A 6 -1.40 -5.48 -3.78
CA MET A 6 -0.37 -4.52 -4.15
C MET A 6 0.99 -4.98 -3.65
N ILE A 7 2.06 -4.37 -4.16
CA ILE A 7 3.43 -4.59 -3.71
C ILE A 7 3.93 -3.32 -3.01
N ALA A 8 4.45 -3.47 -1.79
CA ALA A 8 5.09 -2.37 -1.07
C ALA A 8 6.50 -2.16 -1.65
N GLN A 9 6.62 -1.28 -2.66
CA GLN A 9 7.89 -1.02 -3.38
C GLN A 9 8.51 0.34 -3.05
N ASP A 10 7.82 1.19 -2.29
CA ASP A 10 8.25 2.54 -1.97
C ASP A 10 7.94 2.92 -0.52
N THR A 11 8.59 3.97 -0.03
CA THR A 11 8.42 4.54 1.31
C THR A 11 8.23 6.06 1.22
N GLY A 12 7.73 6.69 2.28
CA GLY A 12 7.59 8.14 2.32
C GLY A 12 7.60 8.65 3.75
N SER A 13 8.18 9.83 3.98
CA SER A 13 8.32 10.41 5.33
C SER A 13 6.98 10.66 6.03
N ALA A 14 5.89 10.86 5.27
CA ALA A 14 4.53 11.03 5.78
C ALA A 14 3.76 9.72 5.98
N ILE A 15 4.32 8.58 5.55
CA ILE A 15 3.69 7.25 5.64
C ILE A 15 4.25 6.56 6.87
N THR A 16 3.62 6.85 8.01
CA THR A 16 4.06 6.35 9.33
C THR A 16 2.98 5.47 9.97
N GLY A 17 3.42 4.48 10.76
CA GLY A 17 2.56 3.51 11.42
C GLY A 17 2.32 2.22 10.61
N PRO A 18 1.82 1.15 11.25
CA PRO A 18 1.79 -0.20 10.67
C PRO A 18 0.72 -0.43 9.59
N ALA A 19 -0.33 0.39 9.53
CA ALA A 19 -1.45 0.27 8.59
C ALA A 19 -1.72 1.59 7.85
N ARG A 20 -0.64 2.23 7.38
CA ARG A 20 -0.66 3.44 6.56
C ARG A 20 0.07 3.15 5.27
N GLY A 21 -0.54 3.52 4.14
CA GLY A 21 0.08 3.40 2.82
C GLY A 21 -0.28 4.57 1.93
N ASP A 22 0.48 4.70 0.85
CA ASP A 22 0.22 5.60 -0.27
C ASP A 22 -0.02 4.76 -1.53
N LEU A 23 -0.99 5.18 -2.35
CA LEU A 23 -1.37 4.47 -3.57
C LEU A 23 -0.81 5.20 -4.77
N PHE A 24 0.17 4.59 -5.43
CA PHE A 24 0.64 5.06 -6.72
C PHE A 24 -0.43 4.81 -7.80
N ALA A 25 -1.04 5.89 -8.30
CA ALA A 25 -2.10 5.84 -9.31
C ALA A 25 -1.57 5.82 -10.77
N GLY A 26 -0.26 6.01 -10.97
CA GLY A 26 0.36 6.19 -12.29
C GLY A 26 1.03 7.56 -12.42
N SER A 27 1.30 7.98 -13.66
CA SER A 27 1.96 9.25 -13.98
C SER A 27 1.07 10.12 -14.89
N GLY A 28 1.28 11.44 -14.84
CA GLY A 28 0.52 12.42 -15.62
C GLY A 28 -0.72 12.95 -14.89
N ASP A 29 -1.37 13.96 -15.49
CA ASP A 29 -2.41 14.76 -14.83
C ASP A 29 -3.59 13.91 -14.35
N ALA A 30 -4.05 12.98 -15.19
CA ALA A 30 -5.16 12.08 -14.83
C ALA A 30 -4.84 11.19 -13.61
N ALA A 31 -3.60 10.72 -13.47
CA ALA A 31 -3.19 9.97 -12.28
C ALA A 31 -3.13 10.87 -11.04
N GLY A 32 -2.71 12.13 -11.21
CA GLY A 32 -2.72 13.15 -10.16
C GLY A 32 -4.13 13.45 -9.65
N GLU A 33 -5.11 13.58 -10.55
CA GLU A 33 -6.52 13.79 -10.18
C GLU A 33 -7.07 12.63 -9.34
N ILE A 34 -6.75 11.38 -9.73
CA ILE A 34 -7.13 10.19 -8.98
C ILE A 34 -6.45 10.20 -7.61
N ALA A 35 -5.14 10.40 -7.55
CA ALA A 35 -4.36 10.37 -6.31
C ALA A 35 -4.79 11.46 -5.33
N GLY A 36 -5.09 12.67 -5.82
CA GLY A 36 -5.42 13.83 -4.99
C GLY A 36 -6.67 13.67 -4.12
N VAL A 37 -7.58 12.75 -4.47
CA VAL A 37 -8.80 12.47 -3.70
C VAL A 37 -8.70 11.23 -2.82
N VAL A 38 -7.60 10.48 -2.87
CA VAL A 38 -7.42 9.26 -2.06
C VAL A 38 -7.16 9.62 -0.60
N ARG A 39 -8.20 9.47 0.23
CA ARG A 39 -8.10 9.65 1.68
C ARG A 39 -9.17 8.83 2.39
N ASN A 40 -8.99 7.51 2.41
CA ASN A 40 -9.98 6.58 2.93
C ASN A 40 -9.38 5.67 4.01
N ALA A 41 -10.24 5.24 4.94
CA ALA A 41 -9.91 4.12 5.81
C ALA A 41 -9.77 2.83 4.98
N ALA A 42 -8.88 1.94 5.39
CA ALA A 42 -8.63 0.68 4.71
C ALA A 42 -8.18 -0.39 5.70
N ASP A 43 -8.57 -1.64 5.42
CA ASP A 43 -8.04 -2.82 6.11
C ASP A 43 -6.74 -3.26 5.41
N PHE A 44 -5.68 -3.46 6.19
CA PHE A 44 -4.37 -3.88 5.69
C PHE A 44 -4.12 -5.35 6.01
N TYR A 45 -3.76 -6.11 4.99
CA TYR A 45 -3.35 -7.51 5.11
C TYR A 45 -1.99 -7.68 4.43
N ALA A 46 -0.96 -8.01 5.21
CA ALA A 46 0.36 -8.33 4.69
C ALA A 46 0.45 -9.83 4.36
N LEU A 47 0.81 -10.16 3.13
CA LEU A 47 1.15 -11.52 2.74
C LEU A 47 2.65 -11.70 2.94
N ILE A 48 3.02 -12.64 3.81
CA ILE A 48 4.42 -12.99 4.06
C ILE A 48 4.74 -14.37 3.47
N PRO A 49 5.98 -14.59 2.98
CA PRO A 49 6.44 -15.92 2.59
C PRO A 49 6.20 -16.94 3.71
N ARG A 50 5.71 -18.11 3.35
CA ARG A 50 5.34 -19.17 4.32
C ARG A 50 6.51 -19.57 5.21
N GLN A 51 7.74 -19.57 4.67
CA GLN A 51 8.95 -19.91 5.41
C GLN A 51 9.16 -19.00 6.63
N LEU A 52 8.81 -17.71 6.50
CA LEU A 52 8.91 -16.74 7.60
C LEU A 52 7.87 -16.98 8.70
N VAL A 53 6.76 -17.65 8.39
CA VAL A 53 5.73 -18.03 9.37
C VAL A 53 6.21 -19.20 10.24
N SER A 54 6.95 -20.15 9.65
CA SER A 54 7.44 -21.35 10.35
C SER A 54 8.69 -21.15 11.20
N GLY A 55 9.34 -19.99 11.13
CA GLY A 55 10.60 -19.72 11.85
C GLY A 55 11.79 -20.59 11.39
N VAL A 56 11.65 -21.31 10.28
CA VAL A 56 12.76 -22.05 9.66
C VAL A 56 13.46 -21.07 8.73
N ALA A 57 14.51 -20.44 9.24
CA ALA A 57 15.54 -19.80 8.41
C ALA A 57 16.38 -20.87 7.71
#